data_AF-A0A3T0LTR8-F1
#
_entry.id   AF-A0A3T0LTR8-F1
#
_cell.length_a   1.000
_cell.length_b   1.000
_cell.length_c   1.000
_cell.angle_alpha   90.00
_cell.angle_beta   90.00
_cell.angle_gamma   90.00
#
_symmetry.space_group_name_H-M   'P 1'
#
loop_
_entity.id
_entity.type
_entity.pdbx_description
1 polymer ?
#
loop_
_entity_poly.entity_id
_entity_poly.type
_entity_poly.pdbx_seq_one_letter_code
_entity_poly.pdbx_strand_id
1 'polypeptide(L)'
;MINTLYFTALILVSIRIFSFFVLVPIFFPSGIPNVVKVGLTVVMAYILMPGIDYASISSIDNTMYFVMNCLNEAAAGLTLGFLTSLCFSMVRIAGNLMDMQMGFAMVSMFDPTSNSNTTLIERLLYWFSLVIFFIVDGHHMLIKSLIQSFSVIKLGSFFLSQDSINIIFKAFIEYFGIAIQIGIPIVLILLFTDLTMSLIARTVPQLNIMILGLPIKVLIGFASFCFALPIFLKLIEHLFTAIPNSIDAFYKALPLLLIFAKDDKTEEATPKKKSDSRKKGQIARSKEIGLTMTLLASTLVIAVLGGYVGTSLGSTMVAFLNDYINTSLDYSSVNKILFITIWRIAIVFLPIAVPILAIGVLANMIQTRGLITFETLKPDFSKLNPINGFKRMFSARSVMELLKDTAIVSIVGYVGYKFIKDNYMYILNLGQLDSRAVAKAIGSLAVGIFFRITLIMLIIAILDYMFQRYQYNKDLRMSKQEIKEEFKQDEGDPQIKSKRRQKQRELAMRRMMQEVPKATVVVTNPTHVAVALKYEEGQNAPVLVAKGLDAVALKIKEIAKDNDVPIIENRPLARLIYKEVEIDMEIPDEMYQAVAEILALVYKMR
;
A
#
# COMPACT_ATOMS: atom_id res chain seq x y z
N MET A 1 -37.97 -26.50 -34.79
CA MET A 1 -37.86 -25.22 -34.06
C MET A 1 -36.60 -25.28 -33.21
N ILE A 2 -35.66 -24.36 -33.41
CA ILE A 2 -34.44 -24.29 -32.57
C ILE A 2 -34.90 -23.93 -31.16
N ASN A 3 -34.64 -24.80 -30.18
CA ASN A 3 -34.92 -24.49 -28.78
C ASN A 3 -33.93 -23.40 -28.36
N THR A 4 -34.39 -22.15 -28.37
CA THR A 4 -33.59 -20.97 -28.04
C THR A 4 -33.04 -21.06 -26.62
N LEU A 5 -33.81 -21.61 -25.68
CA LEU A 5 -33.36 -21.84 -24.30
C LEU A 5 -32.19 -22.82 -24.23
N TYR A 6 -32.26 -23.92 -24.99
CA TYR A 6 -31.17 -24.90 -25.04
C TYR A 6 -29.88 -24.28 -25.59
N PHE A 7 -29.99 -23.49 -26.66
CA PHE A 7 -28.82 -22.83 -27.27
C PHE A 7 -28.21 -21.76 -26.36
N THR A 8 -29.05 -20.95 -25.71
CA THR A 8 -28.61 -19.96 -24.72
C THR A 8 -27.91 -20.65 -23.54
N ALA A 9 -28.46 -21.74 -23.02
CA ALA A 9 -27.85 -22.50 -21.95
C ALA A 9 -26.51 -23.10 -22.37
N LEU A 10 -26.41 -23.66 -23.58
CA LEU A 10 -25.16 -24.19 -24.13
C LEU A 10 -24.06 -23.11 -24.20
N ILE A 11 -24.39 -21.89 -24.61
CA ILE A 11 -23.45 -20.76 -24.63
C ILE A 11 -22.98 -20.42 -23.21
N LEU A 12 -23.91 -20.28 -22.27
CA LEU A 12 -23.61 -19.93 -20.88
C LEU A 12 -22.70 -20.99 -20.21
N VAL A 13 -23.03 -22.26 -20.39
CA VAL A 13 -22.20 -23.40 -19.92
C VAL A 13 -20.83 -23.37 -20.57
N SER A 14 -20.75 -23.13 -21.88
CA SER A 14 -19.47 -23.02 -22.60
C SER A 14 -18.59 -21.89 -22.05
N ILE A 15 -19.18 -20.73 -21.72
CA ILE A 15 -18.46 -19.60 -21.12
C ILE A 15 -17.87 -19.99 -19.76
N ARG A 16 -18.66 -20.61 -18.86
CA ARG A 16 -18.17 -21.04 -17.55
C ARG A 16 -17.01 -22.03 -17.66
N ILE A 17 -17.15 -23.05 -18.52
CA ILE A 17 -16.13 -24.08 -18.73
C ILE A 17 -14.87 -23.47 -19.36
N PHE A 18 -15.02 -22.60 -20.36
CA PHE A 18 -13.90 -21.91 -21.00
C PHE A 18 -13.14 -21.06 -19.98
N SER A 19 -13.84 -20.24 -19.19
CA SER A 19 -13.24 -19.42 -18.13
C SER A 19 -12.50 -20.25 -17.08
N PHE A 20 -13.04 -21.42 -16.72
CA PHE A 20 -12.37 -22.35 -15.82
C PHE A 20 -11.06 -22.90 -16.42
N PHE A 21 -11.11 -23.45 -17.64
CA PHE A 21 -9.92 -24.05 -18.27
C PHE A 21 -8.83 -23.05 -18.65
N VAL A 22 -9.19 -21.79 -18.94
CA VAL A 22 -8.18 -20.74 -19.21
C VAL A 22 -7.28 -20.50 -18.00
N LEU A 23 -7.83 -20.60 -16.78
CA LEU A 23 -7.05 -20.41 -15.55
C LEU A 23 -6.38 -21.69 -15.05
N VAL A 24 -6.82 -22.87 -15.49
CA VAL A 24 -6.25 -24.16 -15.09
C VAL A 24 -5.36 -24.68 -16.24
N PRO A 25 -4.05 -24.35 -16.24
CA PRO A 25 -3.14 -24.60 -17.37
C PRO A 25 -2.90 -26.08 -17.69
N ILE A 26 -3.38 -27.00 -16.84
CA ILE A 26 -3.24 -28.45 -17.03
C ILE A 26 -4.09 -28.94 -18.19
N PHE A 27 -5.32 -28.42 -18.34
CA PHE A 27 -6.22 -28.84 -19.40
C PHE A 27 -5.77 -28.26 -20.75
N PHE A 28 -5.16 -27.08 -20.74
CA PHE A 28 -4.60 -26.46 -21.93
C PHE A 28 -3.15 -25.99 -21.74
N PRO A 29 -2.17 -26.90 -21.88
CA PRO A 29 -0.76 -26.55 -21.89
C PRO A 29 -0.42 -25.44 -22.89
N SER A 30 0.65 -24.69 -22.60
CA SER A 30 1.18 -23.66 -23.51
C SER A 30 1.57 -24.28 -24.85
N GLY A 31 1.06 -23.70 -25.95
CA GLY A 31 1.30 -24.20 -27.32
C GLY A 31 0.04 -24.69 -28.03
N ILE A 32 -1.07 -24.94 -27.32
CA ILE A 32 -2.33 -25.32 -27.97
C ILE A 32 -2.95 -24.09 -28.65
N PRO A 33 -3.33 -24.16 -29.95
CA PRO A 33 -4.01 -23.07 -30.65
C PRO A 33 -5.31 -22.67 -29.98
N ASN A 34 -5.61 -21.37 -29.92
CA ASN A 34 -6.82 -20.85 -29.27
C ASN A 34 -8.11 -21.44 -29.85
N VAL A 35 -8.13 -21.74 -31.16
CA VAL A 35 -9.25 -22.39 -31.84
C VAL A 35 -9.57 -23.77 -31.25
N VAL A 36 -8.54 -24.56 -30.95
CA VAL A 36 -8.70 -25.90 -30.35
C VAL A 36 -9.23 -25.79 -28.93
N LYS A 37 -8.74 -24.81 -28.15
CA LYS A 37 -9.23 -24.57 -26.78
C LYS A 37 -10.72 -24.27 -26.76
N VAL A 38 -11.16 -23.35 -27.61
CA VAL A 38 -12.59 -22.99 -27.73
C VAL A 38 -13.40 -24.18 -28.23
N GLY A 39 -12.94 -24.90 -29.27
CA GLY A 39 -13.65 -26.07 -29.78
C GLY A 39 -13.87 -27.16 -28.72
N LEU A 40 -12.82 -27.51 -27.97
CA LEU A 40 -12.90 -28.54 -26.93
C LEU A 40 -13.84 -28.11 -25.78
N THR A 41 -13.87 -26.83 -25.44
CA THR A 41 -14.79 -26.32 -24.41
C THR A 41 -16.26 -26.41 -24.82
N VAL A 42 -16.58 -26.15 -26.09
CA VAL A 42 -17.96 -26.28 -26.60
C VAL A 42 -18.39 -27.75 -26.65
N VAL A 43 -17.50 -28.65 -27.06
CA VAL A 43 -17.77 -30.10 -27.04
C VAL A 43 -18.03 -30.58 -25.61
N MET A 44 -17.21 -30.16 -24.65
CA MET A 44 -17.40 -30.51 -23.24
C MET A 44 -18.71 -29.94 -22.69
N ALA A 45 -19.06 -28.70 -23.03
CA ALA A 45 -20.33 -28.10 -22.64
C ALA A 45 -21.53 -28.90 -23.17
N TYR A 46 -21.46 -29.36 -24.43
CA TYR A 46 -22.50 -30.20 -25.01
C TYR A 46 -22.65 -31.55 -24.29
N ILE A 47 -21.54 -32.19 -23.90
CA ILE A 47 -21.54 -33.46 -23.16
C ILE A 47 -22.15 -33.29 -21.76
N LEU A 48 -21.90 -32.17 -21.09
CA LEU A 48 -22.40 -31.91 -19.73
C LEU A 48 -23.84 -31.42 -19.70
N MET A 49 -24.37 -30.94 -20.83
CA MET A 49 -25.69 -30.35 -20.95
C MET A 49 -26.85 -31.22 -20.42
N PRO A 50 -26.88 -32.55 -20.60
CA PRO A 50 -27.96 -33.39 -20.07
C PRO A 50 -28.05 -33.41 -18.54
N GLY A 51 -26.97 -33.07 -17.84
CA GLY A 51 -26.91 -33.04 -16.37
C GLY A 51 -27.22 -31.69 -15.73
N ILE A 52 -27.54 -30.67 -16.53
CA ILE A 52 -27.72 -29.29 -16.07
C ILE A 52 -29.19 -28.88 -16.19
N ASP A 53 -29.77 -28.35 -15.12
CA ASP A 53 -31.10 -27.76 -15.15
C ASP A 53 -31.05 -26.35 -15.76
N TYR A 54 -31.59 -26.21 -16.96
CA TYR A 54 -31.68 -24.94 -17.70
C TYR A 54 -33.09 -24.35 -17.73
N ALA A 55 -34.04 -24.92 -16.96
CA ALA A 55 -35.42 -24.43 -16.91
C ALA A 55 -35.53 -23.03 -16.25
N SER A 56 -34.53 -22.62 -15.47
CA SER A 56 -34.50 -21.32 -14.81
C SER A 56 -34.11 -20.14 -15.72
N ILE A 57 -33.69 -20.40 -16.96
CA ILE A 57 -33.34 -19.36 -17.91
C ILE A 57 -34.65 -18.80 -18.50
N SER A 58 -35.00 -17.57 -18.15
CA SER A 58 -36.02 -16.83 -18.89
C SER A 58 -35.55 -16.60 -20.33
N SER A 59 -36.48 -16.56 -21.29
CA SER A 59 -36.15 -16.14 -22.65
C SER A 59 -35.47 -14.78 -22.60
N ILE A 60 -34.21 -14.72 -23.03
CA ILE A 60 -33.42 -13.51 -22.92
C ILE A 60 -33.78 -12.60 -24.08
N ASP A 61 -34.77 -11.73 -23.86
CA ASP A 61 -35.23 -10.77 -24.87
C ASP A 61 -34.41 -9.46 -24.85
N ASN A 62 -33.53 -9.28 -23.86
CA ASN A 62 -32.75 -8.06 -23.67
C ASN A 62 -31.23 -8.33 -23.73
N THR A 63 -30.55 -7.64 -24.66
CA THR A 63 -29.08 -7.71 -24.86
C THR A 63 -28.30 -7.42 -23.58
N MET A 64 -28.74 -6.46 -22.76
CA MET A 64 -28.04 -6.12 -21.51
C MET A 64 -28.11 -7.25 -20.48
N TYR A 65 -29.26 -7.92 -20.41
CA TYR A 65 -29.46 -9.07 -19.52
C TYR A 65 -28.64 -10.28 -19.97
N PHE A 66 -28.55 -10.51 -21.29
CA PHE A 66 -27.66 -11.53 -21.85
C PHE A 66 -26.19 -11.30 -21.48
N VAL A 67 -25.70 -10.08 -21.67
CA VAL A 67 -24.32 -9.72 -21.35
C VAL A 67 -24.04 -9.91 -19.85
N MET A 68 -24.97 -9.53 -18.98
CA MET A 68 -24.83 -9.75 -17.54
C MET A 68 -24.75 -11.24 -17.19
N ASN A 69 -25.60 -12.08 -17.79
CA ASN A 69 -25.55 -13.53 -17.57
C ASN A 69 -24.22 -14.13 -18.05
N CYS A 70 -23.73 -13.71 -19.22
CA CYS A 70 -22.41 -14.12 -19.72
C CYS A 70 -21.28 -13.71 -18.76
N LEU A 71 -21.33 -12.49 -18.20
CA LEU A 71 -20.36 -12.03 -17.20
C LEU A 71 -20.42 -12.85 -15.91
N ASN A 72 -21.62 -13.18 -15.44
CA ASN A 72 -21.83 -14.01 -14.25
C ASN A 72 -21.26 -15.41 -14.43
N GLU A 73 -21.49 -16.03 -15.58
CA GLU A 73 -20.93 -17.34 -15.92
C GLU A 73 -19.40 -17.32 -16.05
N ALA A 74 -18.85 -16.27 -16.68
CA ALA A 74 -17.42 -16.09 -16.77
C ALA A 74 -16.80 -15.92 -15.37
N ALA A 75 -17.42 -15.12 -14.50
CA ALA A 75 -16.97 -14.93 -13.12
C ALA A 75 -17.03 -16.23 -12.29
N ALA A 76 -18.08 -17.04 -12.44
CA ALA A 76 -18.17 -18.35 -11.80
C ALA A 76 -17.05 -19.29 -12.26
N GLY A 77 -16.79 -19.34 -13.57
CA GLY A 77 -15.69 -20.15 -14.13
C GLY A 77 -14.31 -19.68 -13.66
N LEU A 78 -14.08 -18.36 -13.67
CA LEU A 78 -12.81 -17.77 -13.23
C LEU A 78 -12.55 -17.99 -11.74
N THR A 79 -13.57 -17.90 -10.88
CA THR A 79 -13.38 -18.11 -9.43
C THR A 79 -13.00 -19.55 -9.09
N LEU A 80 -13.65 -20.53 -9.72
CA LEU A 80 -13.29 -21.94 -9.59
C LEU A 80 -11.91 -22.26 -10.19
N GLY A 81 -11.62 -21.69 -11.36
CA GLY A 81 -10.33 -21.85 -12.02
C GLY A 81 -9.20 -21.25 -11.18
N PHE A 82 -9.46 -20.12 -10.52
CA PHE A 82 -8.53 -19.48 -9.60
C PHE A 82 -8.24 -20.32 -8.36
N LEU A 83 -9.28 -20.84 -7.68
CA LEU A 83 -9.10 -21.72 -6.51
C LEU A 83 -8.24 -22.95 -6.84
N THR A 84 -8.40 -23.49 -8.04
CA THR A 84 -7.62 -24.61 -8.53
C THR A 84 -6.19 -24.21 -8.89
N SER A 85 -6.01 -23.11 -9.62
CA SER A 85 -4.69 -22.65 -10.07
C SER A 85 -3.82 -22.15 -8.94
N LEU A 86 -4.43 -21.70 -7.82
CA LEU A 86 -3.72 -21.37 -6.59
C LEU A 86 -2.87 -22.54 -6.10
N CYS A 87 -3.37 -23.78 -6.10
CA CYS A 87 -2.59 -24.94 -5.64
C CYS A 87 -1.29 -25.12 -6.43
N PHE A 88 -1.36 -25.06 -7.77
CA PHE A 88 -0.19 -25.17 -8.64
C PHE A 88 0.76 -23.99 -8.46
N SER A 89 0.20 -22.79 -8.32
CA SER A 89 0.99 -21.57 -8.12
C SER A 89 1.76 -21.63 -6.80
N MET A 90 1.16 -22.22 -5.75
CA MET A 90 1.80 -22.39 -4.44
C MET A 90 3.00 -23.35 -4.50
N VAL A 91 2.90 -24.45 -5.24
CA VAL A 91 4.04 -25.36 -5.46
C VAL A 91 5.17 -24.66 -6.24
N ARG A 92 4.82 -23.85 -7.25
CA ARG A 92 5.80 -23.05 -8.00
C ARG A 92 6.50 -22.01 -7.12
N ILE A 93 5.74 -21.31 -6.26
CA ILE A 93 6.30 -20.35 -5.30
C ILE A 93 7.31 -21.04 -4.38
N ALA A 94 7.01 -22.26 -3.91
CA ALA A 94 7.95 -23.02 -3.09
C ALA A 94 9.28 -23.28 -3.81
N GLY A 95 9.24 -23.66 -5.09
CA GLY A 95 10.46 -23.88 -5.89
C GLY A 95 11.24 -22.60 -6.17
N ASN A 96 10.55 -21.50 -6.46
CA ASN A 96 11.19 -20.21 -6.67
C ASN A 96 11.92 -19.73 -5.39
N LEU A 97 11.33 -19.95 -4.21
CA LEU A 97 11.99 -19.65 -2.92
C LEU A 97 13.30 -20.45 -2.73
N MET A 98 13.34 -21.71 -3.16
CA MET A 98 14.56 -22.53 -3.14
C MET A 98 15.59 -21.98 -4.13
N ASP A 99 15.18 -21.68 -5.35
CA ASP A 99 16.05 -21.18 -6.42
C ASP A 99 16.70 -19.83 -6.09
N MET A 100 15.98 -18.96 -5.36
CA MET A 100 16.51 -17.70 -4.87
C MET A 100 17.76 -17.89 -3.99
N GLN A 101 17.80 -18.96 -3.18
CA GLN A 101 18.96 -19.26 -2.33
C GLN A 101 20.02 -20.11 -3.04
N MET A 102 19.61 -21.04 -3.91
CA MET A 102 20.55 -21.85 -4.71
C MET A 102 21.35 -21.03 -5.73
N GLY A 103 20.85 -19.83 -6.08
CA GLY A 103 21.52 -18.90 -7.02
C GLY A 103 21.06 -19.04 -8.47
N PHE A 104 20.09 -19.92 -8.75
CA PHE A 104 19.50 -20.08 -10.08
C PHE A 104 18.59 -18.91 -10.49
N ALA A 105 18.14 -18.09 -9.54
CA ALA A 105 17.44 -16.85 -9.84
C ALA A 105 18.30 -15.85 -10.65
N MET A 106 19.63 -15.97 -10.63
CA MET A 106 20.49 -15.12 -11.47
C MET A 106 20.43 -15.50 -12.95
N VAL A 107 20.02 -16.72 -13.30
CA VAL A 107 19.89 -17.17 -14.70
C VAL A 107 18.91 -16.28 -15.48
N SER A 108 17.80 -15.86 -14.86
CA SER A 108 16.85 -14.93 -15.48
C SER A 108 17.38 -13.50 -15.60
N MET A 109 18.45 -13.13 -14.89
CA MET A 109 19.11 -11.83 -15.05
C MET A 109 20.16 -11.85 -16.17
N PHE A 110 20.77 -13.01 -16.43
CA PHE A 110 21.82 -13.17 -17.42
C PHE A 110 21.32 -13.57 -18.82
N ASP A 111 20.09 -14.07 -18.94
CA ASP A 111 19.46 -14.37 -20.24
C ASP A 111 18.26 -13.44 -20.52
N PRO A 112 18.50 -12.26 -21.13
CA PRO A 112 17.42 -11.36 -21.55
C PRO A 112 16.67 -11.86 -22.80
N THR A 113 17.12 -12.94 -23.45
CA THR A 113 16.55 -13.42 -24.72
C THR A 113 15.45 -14.45 -24.53
N SER A 114 15.51 -15.26 -23.48
CA SER A 114 14.52 -16.33 -23.25
C SER A 114 13.18 -15.85 -22.69
N ASN A 115 13.06 -14.58 -22.23
CA ASN A 115 11.85 -14.02 -21.60
C ASN A 115 11.26 -14.90 -20.48
N SER A 116 11.99 -15.90 -20.00
CA SER A 116 11.49 -16.88 -19.05
C SER A 116 12.01 -16.53 -17.66
N ASN A 117 11.12 -15.98 -16.83
CA ASN A 117 11.37 -15.76 -15.41
C ASN A 117 11.18 -17.04 -14.57
N THR A 118 11.00 -18.20 -15.23
CA THR A 118 10.82 -19.48 -14.54
C THR A 118 12.16 -20.04 -14.13
N THR A 119 12.28 -20.34 -12.84
CA THR A 119 13.52 -20.89 -12.26
C THR A 119 13.56 -22.43 -12.38
N LEU A 120 14.73 -23.04 -12.21
CA LEU A 120 14.92 -24.47 -12.53
C LEU A 120 14.18 -25.40 -11.57
N ILE A 121 14.29 -25.18 -10.26
CA ILE A 121 13.59 -25.95 -9.23
C ILE A 121 12.10 -25.63 -9.25
N GLU A 122 11.70 -24.39 -9.53
CA GLU A 122 10.29 -24.05 -9.81
C GLU A 122 9.70 -24.94 -10.90
N ARG A 123 10.39 -25.08 -12.04
CA ARG A 123 9.92 -25.91 -13.16
C ARG A 123 9.90 -27.39 -12.81
N LEU A 124 10.91 -27.86 -12.08
CA LEU A 124 10.99 -29.25 -11.63
C LEU A 124 9.83 -29.60 -10.68
N LEU A 125 9.56 -28.76 -9.67
CA LEU A 125 8.45 -28.95 -8.75
C LEU A 125 7.09 -28.83 -9.45
N TYR A 126 6.97 -27.95 -10.44
CA TYR A 126 5.77 -27.90 -11.28
C TYR A 126 5.53 -29.24 -12.00
N TRP A 127 6.56 -29.84 -12.61
CA TRP A 127 6.43 -31.16 -13.25
C TRP A 127 6.09 -32.26 -12.25
N PHE A 128 6.72 -32.29 -11.07
CA PHE A 128 6.32 -33.23 -10.01
C PHE A 128 4.86 -33.04 -9.60
N SER A 129 4.41 -31.78 -9.47
CA SER A 129 3.03 -31.48 -9.14
C SER A 129 2.05 -31.95 -10.21
N LEU A 130 2.41 -31.85 -11.50
CA LEU A 130 1.58 -32.36 -12.58
C LEU A 130 1.46 -33.88 -12.51
N VAL A 131 2.58 -34.57 -12.29
CA VAL A 131 2.59 -36.03 -12.16
C VAL A 131 1.73 -36.47 -10.98
N ILE A 132 1.90 -35.86 -9.80
CA ILE A 132 1.08 -36.19 -8.62
C ILE A 132 -0.39 -35.87 -8.87
N PHE A 133 -0.70 -34.75 -9.52
CA PHE A 133 -2.06 -34.38 -9.84
C PHE A 133 -2.78 -35.44 -10.69
N PHE A 134 -2.09 -36.07 -11.64
CA PHE A 134 -2.64 -37.19 -12.40
C PHE A 134 -2.73 -38.48 -11.58
N ILE A 135 -1.73 -38.76 -10.72
CA ILE A 135 -1.74 -39.95 -9.84
C ILE A 135 -2.93 -39.94 -8.87
N VAL A 136 -3.31 -38.77 -8.36
CA VAL A 136 -4.42 -38.60 -7.40
C VAL A 136 -5.78 -38.45 -8.12
N ASP A 137 -5.84 -38.67 -9.44
CA ASP A 137 -7.04 -38.45 -10.25
C ASP A 137 -7.59 -37.01 -10.16
N GLY A 138 -6.72 -36.04 -9.95
CA GLY A 138 -7.09 -34.63 -9.74
C GLY A 138 -7.93 -34.05 -10.88
N HIS A 139 -7.69 -34.46 -12.13
CA HIS A 139 -8.48 -34.02 -13.29
C HIS A 139 -9.94 -34.48 -13.20
N HIS A 140 -10.21 -35.71 -12.76
CA HIS A 140 -11.58 -36.19 -12.50
C HIS A 140 -12.22 -35.43 -11.34
N MET A 141 -11.46 -35.15 -10.28
CA MET A 141 -11.93 -34.35 -9.14
C MET A 141 -12.37 -32.95 -9.58
N LEU A 142 -11.58 -32.29 -10.44
CA LEU A 142 -11.91 -30.96 -10.98
C LEU A 142 -13.15 -30.98 -11.87
N ILE A 143 -13.27 -31.97 -12.76
CA ILE A 143 -14.45 -32.10 -13.63
C ILE A 143 -15.70 -32.34 -12.77
N LYS A 144 -15.61 -33.20 -11.75
CA LYS A 144 -16.72 -33.43 -10.81
C LYS A 144 -17.12 -32.15 -10.08
N SER A 145 -16.16 -31.40 -9.56
CA SER A 145 -16.40 -30.10 -8.92
C SER A 145 -17.04 -29.09 -9.88
N LEU A 146 -16.59 -29.05 -11.14
CA LEU A 146 -17.16 -28.19 -12.17
C LEU A 146 -18.62 -28.56 -12.49
N ILE A 147 -18.95 -29.85 -12.56
CA ILE A 147 -20.33 -30.33 -12.74
C ILE A 147 -21.19 -29.94 -11.54
N GLN A 148 -20.70 -30.19 -10.32
CA GLN A 148 -21.39 -29.81 -9.09
C GLN A 148 -21.64 -28.29 -9.01
N SER A 149 -20.77 -27.47 -9.61
CA SER A 149 -20.96 -26.03 -9.69
C SER A 149 -22.29 -25.64 -10.34
N PHE A 150 -22.77 -26.39 -11.33
CA PHE A 150 -24.03 -26.08 -12.02
C PHE A 150 -25.26 -26.40 -11.17
N SER A 151 -25.13 -27.30 -10.19
CA SER A 151 -26.20 -27.61 -9.24
C SER A 151 -26.34 -26.56 -8.14
N VAL A 152 -25.23 -25.91 -7.75
CA VAL A 152 -25.20 -24.90 -6.69
C VAL A 152 -25.37 -23.48 -7.26
N ILE A 153 -24.62 -23.15 -8.29
CA ILE A 153 -24.66 -21.86 -8.98
C ILE A 153 -25.54 -22.02 -10.21
N LYS A 154 -26.82 -21.66 -10.06
CA LYS A 154 -27.79 -21.60 -11.16
C LYS A 154 -27.26 -20.70 -12.29
N LEU A 155 -27.63 -21.05 -13.52
CA LEU A 155 -27.18 -20.34 -14.72
C LEU A 155 -27.62 -18.87 -14.68
N GLY A 156 -26.66 -17.95 -14.89
CA GLY A 156 -26.88 -16.51 -14.94
C GLY A 156 -26.96 -15.82 -13.57
N SER A 157 -26.94 -16.54 -12.45
CA SER A 157 -27.13 -15.96 -11.10
C SER A 157 -25.91 -16.13 -10.20
N PHE A 158 -24.73 -15.76 -10.67
CA PHE A 158 -23.51 -15.79 -9.86
C PHE A 158 -23.31 -14.47 -9.11
N PHE A 159 -23.12 -14.54 -7.79
CA PHE A 159 -22.76 -13.40 -6.94
C PHE A 159 -21.72 -13.82 -5.90
N LEU A 160 -20.68 -12.99 -5.74
CA LEU A 160 -19.68 -13.16 -4.68
C LEU A 160 -20.18 -12.49 -3.39
N SER A 161 -20.40 -13.29 -2.35
CA SER A 161 -20.67 -12.80 -0.99
C SER A 161 -19.36 -12.50 -0.26
N GLN A 162 -19.41 -11.71 0.82
CA GLN A 162 -18.22 -11.46 1.66
C GLN A 162 -17.67 -12.76 2.27
N ASP A 163 -18.54 -13.72 2.58
CA ASP A 163 -18.15 -15.04 3.09
C ASP A 163 -17.46 -15.90 2.02
N SER A 164 -17.91 -15.81 0.76
CA SER A 164 -17.24 -16.45 -0.38
C SER A 164 -15.79 -15.97 -0.52
N ILE A 165 -15.55 -14.66 -0.35
CA ILE A 165 -14.20 -14.09 -0.39
C ILE A 165 -13.39 -14.57 0.83
N ASN A 166 -13.98 -14.65 2.02
CA ASN A 166 -13.35 -15.23 3.22
C ASN A 166 -12.86 -16.67 3.03
N ILE A 167 -13.59 -17.49 2.28
CA ILE A 167 -13.15 -18.85 1.96
C ILE A 167 -12.01 -18.87 0.95
N ILE A 168 -12.05 -18.02 -0.08
CA ILE A 168 -10.90 -17.87 -0.99
C ILE A 168 -9.66 -17.46 -0.21
N PHE A 169 -9.79 -16.55 0.77
CA PHE A 169 -8.68 -16.19 1.67
C PHE A 169 -8.20 -17.38 2.50
N LYS A 170 -9.12 -18.17 3.08
CA LYS A 170 -8.75 -19.34 3.88
C LYS A 170 -7.98 -20.37 3.05
N ALA A 171 -8.46 -20.68 1.85
CA ALA A 171 -7.79 -21.58 0.91
C ALA A 171 -6.40 -21.05 0.54
N PHE A 172 -6.26 -19.75 0.27
CA PHE A 172 -4.96 -19.13 0.00
C PHE A 172 -3.98 -19.31 1.17
N ILE A 173 -4.41 -19.02 2.41
CA ILE A 173 -3.55 -19.14 3.61
C ILE A 173 -3.10 -20.58 3.81
N GLU A 174 -4.02 -21.53 3.67
CA GLU A 174 -3.73 -22.96 3.79
C GLU A 174 -2.70 -23.42 2.75
N TYR A 175 -2.94 -23.11 1.47
CA TYR A 175 -2.05 -23.52 0.39
C TYR A 175 -0.69 -22.81 0.44
N PHE A 176 -0.66 -21.53 0.83
CA PHE A 176 0.56 -20.77 1.03
C PHE A 176 1.38 -21.30 2.22
N GLY A 177 0.72 -21.72 3.30
CA GLY A 177 1.36 -22.39 4.43
C GLY A 177 2.09 -23.65 3.99
N ILE A 178 1.45 -24.48 3.15
CA ILE A 178 2.08 -25.69 2.59
C ILE A 178 3.23 -25.34 1.65
N ALA A 179 3.10 -24.31 0.80
CA ALA A 179 4.21 -23.86 -0.05
C ALA A 179 5.45 -23.45 0.77
N ILE A 180 5.24 -22.73 1.87
CA ILE A 180 6.33 -22.40 2.79
C ILE A 180 6.91 -23.67 3.41
N GLN A 181 6.09 -24.62 3.84
CA GLN A 181 6.58 -25.89 4.40
C GLN A 181 7.44 -26.69 3.41
N ILE A 182 7.13 -26.62 2.11
CA ILE A 182 7.96 -27.22 1.06
C ILE A 182 9.28 -26.45 0.90
N GLY A 183 9.24 -25.12 0.81
CA GLY A 183 10.43 -24.29 0.55
C GLY A 183 11.39 -24.14 1.73
N ILE A 184 10.86 -23.96 2.94
CA ILE A 184 11.62 -23.48 4.10
C ILE A 184 12.77 -24.38 4.56
N PRO A 185 12.68 -25.73 4.53
CA PRO A 185 13.79 -26.58 4.97
C PRO A 185 15.04 -26.38 4.12
N ILE A 186 14.88 -26.32 2.80
CA ILE A 186 15.99 -26.11 1.86
C ILE A 186 16.53 -24.69 1.99
N VAL A 187 15.65 -23.69 2.06
CA VAL A 187 16.05 -22.29 2.28
C VAL A 187 16.90 -22.14 3.54
N LEU A 188 16.51 -22.78 4.65
CA LEU A 188 17.28 -22.73 5.90
C LEU A 188 18.62 -23.44 5.78
N ILE A 189 18.68 -24.62 5.17
CA ILE A 189 19.94 -25.35 4.94
C ILE A 189 20.92 -24.49 4.12
N LEU A 190 20.43 -23.83 3.07
CA LEU A 190 21.25 -22.95 2.23
C LEU A 190 21.65 -21.67 2.95
N LEU A 191 20.78 -21.09 3.77
CA LEU A 191 21.13 -19.94 4.61
C LEU A 191 22.24 -20.31 5.62
N PHE A 192 22.16 -21.48 6.24
CA PHE A 192 23.25 -21.98 7.09
C PHE A 192 24.53 -22.21 6.27
N THR A 193 24.42 -22.72 5.05
CA THR A 193 25.56 -22.86 4.13
C THR A 193 26.22 -21.49 3.90
N ASP A 194 25.46 -20.42 3.69
CA ASP A 194 25.97 -19.07 3.51
C ASP A 194 26.71 -18.55 4.73
N LEU A 195 26.15 -18.80 5.92
CA LEU A 195 26.80 -18.46 7.18
C LEU A 195 28.13 -19.21 7.33
N THR A 196 28.16 -20.51 7.01
CA THR A 196 29.41 -21.30 7.07
C THR A 196 30.45 -20.80 6.07
N MET A 197 30.06 -20.51 4.82
CA MET A 197 30.96 -19.98 3.81
C MET A 197 31.49 -18.59 4.20
N SER A 198 30.65 -17.76 4.83
CA SER A 198 31.03 -16.44 5.34
C SER A 198 32.04 -16.52 6.50
N LEU A 199 31.92 -17.53 7.37
CA LEU A 199 32.93 -17.79 8.41
C LEU A 199 34.26 -18.27 7.80
N ILE A 200 34.21 -19.14 6.79
CA ILE A 200 35.40 -19.59 6.06
C ILE A 200 36.13 -18.40 5.41
N ALA A 201 35.39 -17.39 4.93
CA ALA A 201 35.94 -16.13 4.39
C ALA A 201 36.93 -15.47 5.31
N ARG A 202 36.55 -15.45 6.60
CA ARG A 202 37.32 -14.79 7.64
C ARG A 202 38.58 -15.58 7.95
N THR A 203 38.51 -16.90 7.90
CA THR A 203 39.66 -17.77 8.18
C THR A 203 40.65 -17.85 7.03
N VAL A 204 40.18 -17.81 5.78
CA VAL A 204 41.03 -17.88 4.58
C VAL A 204 40.60 -16.77 3.59
N PRO A 205 41.08 -15.53 3.78
CA PRO A 205 40.65 -14.37 2.99
C PRO A 205 40.99 -14.46 1.50
N GLN A 206 41.96 -15.30 1.14
CA GLN A 206 42.37 -15.55 -0.25
C GLN A 206 41.34 -16.38 -1.03
N LEU A 207 40.40 -17.06 -0.35
CA LEU A 207 39.33 -17.80 -1.01
C LEU A 207 38.25 -16.85 -1.52
N ASN A 208 38.09 -16.78 -2.85
CA ASN A 208 36.95 -16.09 -3.44
C ASN A 208 35.67 -16.93 -3.23
N ILE A 209 34.95 -16.60 -2.16
CA ILE A 209 33.70 -17.28 -1.78
C ILE A 209 32.59 -17.08 -2.80
N MET A 210 32.63 -16.03 -3.59
CA MET A 210 31.65 -15.87 -4.66
C MET A 210 31.81 -17.00 -5.70
N ILE A 211 33.06 -17.39 -6.01
CA ILE A 211 33.36 -18.45 -6.97
C ILE A 211 33.09 -19.84 -6.39
N LEU A 212 33.48 -20.09 -5.13
CA LEU A 212 33.32 -21.41 -4.50
C LEU A 212 31.94 -21.63 -3.86
N GLY A 213 31.29 -20.55 -3.39
CA GLY A 213 30.02 -20.61 -2.68
C GLY A 213 28.89 -21.09 -3.57
N LEU A 214 28.81 -20.63 -4.83
CA LEU A 214 27.72 -21.02 -5.72
C LEU A 214 27.72 -22.54 -6.02
N PRO A 215 28.83 -23.18 -6.46
CA PRO A 215 28.87 -24.63 -6.65
C PRO A 215 28.51 -25.42 -5.38
N ILE A 216 29.00 -24.99 -4.21
CA ILE A 216 28.73 -25.65 -2.93
C ILE A 216 27.24 -25.56 -2.57
N LYS A 217 26.64 -24.37 -2.69
CA LYS A 217 25.21 -24.17 -2.46
C LYS A 217 24.35 -25.01 -3.39
N VAL A 218 24.70 -25.05 -4.67
CA VAL A 218 23.97 -25.85 -5.67
C VAL A 218 24.01 -27.33 -5.30
N LEU A 219 25.19 -27.86 -4.92
CA LEU A 219 25.34 -29.26 -4.53
C LEU A 219 24.53 -29.60 -3.27
N ILE A 220 24.64 -28.77 -2.22
CA ILE A 220 23.89 -28.94 -0.97
C ILE A 220 22.39 -28.79 -1.20
N GLY A 221 21.97 -27.84 -2.03
CA GLY A 221 20.57 -27.63 -2.39
C GLY A 221 19.97 -28.81 -3.14
N PHE A 222 20.66 -29.37 -4.13
CA PHE A 222 20.20 -30.59 -4.81
C PHE A 222 20.18 -31.81 -3.88
N ALA A 223 21.22 -31.99 -3.05
CA ALA A 223 21.24 -33.10 -2.10
C ALA A 223 20.07 -33.01 -1.12
N SER A 224 19.87 -31.85 -0.49
CA SER A 224 18.74 -31.62 0.43
C SER A 224 17.39 -31.76 -0.26
N PHE A 225 17.26 -31.31 -1.51
CA PHE A 225 16.06 -31.53 -2.34
C PHE A 225 15.76 -33.01 -2.56
N CYS A 226 16.75 -33.81 -2.94
CA CYS A 226 16.59 -35.25 -3.12
C CYS A 226 16.15 -35.95 -1.83
N PHE A 227 16.74 -35.59 -0.68
CA PHE A 227 16.34 -36.14 0.61
C PHE A 227 14.93 -35.72 1.04
N ALA A 228 14.52 -34.49 0.74
CA ALA A 228 13.22 -33.95 1.11
C ALA A 228 12.10 -34.33 0.11
N LEU A 229 12.44 -34.89 -1.05
CA LEU A 229 11.48 -35.22 -2.11
C LEU A 229 10.27 -36.02 -1.61
N PRO A 230 10.39 -37.09 -0.80
CA PRO A 230 9.23 -37.83 -0.30
C PRO A 230 8.25 -36.97 0.51
N ILE A 231 8.78 -36.03 1.30
CA ILE A 231 7.99 -35.10 2.11
C ILE A 231 7.25 -34.12 1.17
N PHE A 232 7.94 -33.60 0.16
CA PHE A 232 7.34 -32.70 -0.83
C PHE A 232 6.21 -33.36 -1.59
N LEU A 233 6.40 -34.61 -2.04
CA LEU A 233 5.36 -35.33 -2.76
C LEU A 233 4.11 -35.51 -1.89
N LYS A 234 4.26 -35.84 -0.60
CA LYS A 234 3.14 -35.96 0.36
C LYS A 234 2.43 -34.62 0.61
N LEU A 235 3.17 -33.52 0.71
CA LEU A 235 2.58 -32.19 0.88
C LEU A 235 1.83 -31.72 -0.37
N ILE A 236 2.35 -32.04 -1.55
CA ILE A 236 1.70 -31.76 -2.84
C ILE A 236 0.41 -32.60 -3.00
N GLU A 237 0.43 -33.87 -2.61
CA GLU A 237 -0.77 -34.72 -2.56
C GLU A 237 -1.84 -34.11 -1.65
N HIS A 238 -1.46 -33.64 -0.46
CA HIS A 238 -2.38 -32.97 0.46
C HIS A 238 -2.99 -31.70 -0.15
N LEU A 239 -2.22 -30.91 -0.89
CA LEU A 239 -2.73 -29.74 -1.62
C LEU A 239 -3.84 -30.12 -2.61
N PHE A 240 -3.66 -31.19 -3.40
CA PHE A 240 -4.64 -31.58 -4.40
C PHE A 240 -5.89 -32.21 -3.81
N THR A 241 -5.75 -33.01 -2.76
CA THR A 241 -6.89 -33.61 -2.04
C THR A 241 -7.72 -32.57 -1.29
N ALA A 242 -7.16 -31.41 -0.96
CA ALA A 242 -7.88 -30.29 -0.36
C ALA A 242 -8.73 -29.47 -1.35
N ILE A 243 -8.48 -29.57 -2.67
CA ILE A 243 -9.20 -28.75 -3.68
C ILE A 243 -10.72 -28.90 -3.61
N PRO A 244 -11.30 -30.13 -3.61
CA PRO A 244 -12.75 -30.28 -3.55
C PRO A 244 -13.33 -29.68 -2.28
N ASN A 245 -12.66 -29.84 -1.13
CA ASN A 245 -13.11 -29.28 0.14
C ASN A 245 -13.16 -27.74 0.09
N SER A 246 -12.16 -27.11 -0.54
CA SER A 246 -12.13 -25.65 -0.72
C SER A 246 -13.23 -25.16 -1.66
N ILE A 247 -13.49 -25.90 -2.74
CA ILE A 247 -14.58 -25.60 -3.68
C ILE A 247 -15.95 -25.81 -3.02
N ASP A 248 -16.14 -26.89 -2.27
CA ASP A 248 -17.37 -27.17 -1.54
C ASP A 248 -17.63 -26.16 -0.42
N ALA A 249 -16.57 -25.73 0.28
CA ALA A 249 -16.67 -24.65 1.25
C ALA A 249 -17.13 -23.35 0.56
N PHE A 250 -16.55 -23.04 -0.60
CA PHE A 250 -16.93 -21.87 -1.41
C PHE A 250 -18.41 -21.94 -1.81
N TYR A 251 -18.88 -23.10 -2.28
CA TYR A 251 -20.30 -23.34 -2.60
C TYR A 251 -21.22 -23.14 -1.40
N LYS A 252 -20.84 -23.56 -0.19
CA LYS A 252 -21.66 -23.39 1.02
C LYS A 252 -21.79 -21.95 1.46
N ALA A 253 -20.81 -21.10 1.16
CA ALA A 253 -20.84 -19.68 1.49
C ALA A 253 -21.45 -18.80 0.41
N LEU A 254 -22.23 -19.40 -0.48
CA LEU A 254 -22.98 -18.70 -1.51
C LEU A 254 -24.45 -18.41 -1.10
N PRO A 255 -24.78 -17.78 0.06
CA PRO A 255 -26.06 -17.11 0.21
C PRO A 255 -26.00 -15.64 -0.26
N LEU A 256 -27.17 -15.18 -0.71
CA LEU A 256 -27.49 -13.92 -1.37
C LEU A 256 -27.05 -12.66 -0.60
N LEU A 257 -26.89 -11.60 -1.40
CA LEU A 257 -26.76 -10.17 -1.07
C LEU A 257 -25.35 -9.65 -0.72
N LEU A 258 -24.83 -8.91 -1.70
CA LEU A 258 -23.72 -7.97 -1.61
C LEU A 258 -24.12 -6.83 -0.64
N ILE A 259 -23.96 -7.04 0.66
CA ILE A 259 -24.04 -5.93 1.61
C ILE A 259 -22.75 -5.14 1.42
N PHE A 260 -22.82 -4.08 0.59
CA PHE A 260 -21.84 -3.02 0.62
C PHE A 260 -21.76 -2.53 2.05
N ALA A 261 -20.64 -2.81 2.71
CA ALA A 261 -20.36 -2.28 4.04
C ALA A 261 -20.62 -0.77 4.00
N LYS A 262 -21.61 -0.35 4.80
CA LYS A 262 -22.03 1.04 4.89
C LYS A 262 -20.84 1.80 5.47
N ASP A 263 -20.33 2.77 4.73
CA ASP A 263 -19.28 3.68 5.22
C ASP A 263 -19.87 4.48 6.39
N ASP A 264 -19.53 4.11 7.63
CA ASP A 264 -19.91 4.86 8.86
C ASP A 264 -19.17 6.21 8.98
N LYS A 265 -18.35 6.56 7.98
CA LYS A 265 -17.58 7.79 7.89
C LYS A 265 -18.36 8.83 7.10
N THR A 266 -19.13 9.65 7.80
CA THR A 266 -19.97 10.70 7.19
C THR A 266 -19.31 12.08 7.21
N GLU A 267 -18.46 12.35 8.19
CA GLU A 267 -17.92 13.69 8.46
C GLU A 267 -16.68 14.00 7.62
N GLU A 268 -16.47 15.28 7.31
CA GLU A 268 -15.27 15.72 6.62
C GLU A 268 -14.01 15.60 7.49
N ALA A 269 -12.87 15.37 6.84
CA ALA A 269 -11.57 15.30 7.51
C ALA A 269 -11.14 16.68 8.06
N THR A 270 -10.72 16.68 9.32
CA THR A 270 -10.12 17.83 10.02
C THR A 270 -8.81 18.26 9.35
N PRO A 271 -8.38 19.53 9.55
CA PRO A 271 -7.08 19.99 9.07
C PRO A 271 -5.92 19.14 9.57
N LYS A 272 -5.99 18.67 10.82
CA LYS A 272 -4.97 17.82 11.43
C LYS A 272 -4.90 16.45 10.74
N LYS A 273 -6.00 15.69 10.60
CA LYS A 273 -6.03 14.45 9.81
C LYS A 273 -5.52 14.63 8.37
N LYS A 274 -5.88 15.72 7.68
CA LYS A 274 -5.34 16.04 6.34
C LYS A 274 -3.83 16.25 6.34
N SER A 275 -3.29 16.92 7.36
CA SER A 275 -1.85 17.16 7.50
C SER A 275 -1.08 15.90 7.89
N ASP A 276 -1.63 15.05 8.76
CA ASP A 276 -1.02 13.79 9.18
C ASP A 276 -1.00 12.78 8.03
N SER A 277 -2.09 12.69 7.25
CA SER A 277 -2.11 11.88 6.02
C SER A 277 -1.02 12.32 5.05
N ARG A 278 -0.83 13.64 4.89
CA ARG A 278 0.24 14.21 4.06
C ARG A 278 1.62 13.86 4.57
N LYS A 279 1.89 13.99 5.88
CA LYS A 279 3.19 13.62 6.49
C LYS A 279 3.54 12.15 6.23
N LYS A 280 2.54 11.28 6.32
CA LYS A 280 2.64 9.83 6.00
C LYS A 280 2.83 9.52 4.51
N GLY A 281 2.88 10.53 3.64
CA GLY A 281 3.01 10.36 2.19
C GLY A 281 1.74 9.88 1.50
N GLN A 282 0.60 9.89 2.21
CA GLN A 282 -0.70 9.53 1.65
C GLN A 282 -1.34 10.79 1.07
N ILE A 283 -1.30 10.88 -0.26
CA ILE A 283 -1.88 11.98 -1.04
C ILE A 283 -2.64 11.41 -2.23
N ALA A 284 -3.62 12.17 -2.73
CA ALA A 284 -4.26 11.88 -4.01
C ALA A 284 -3.20 11.94 -5.13
N ARG A 285 -2.87 10.79 -5.70
CA ARG A 285 -1.96 10.67 -6.85
C ARG A 285 -2.60 9.82 -7.92
N SER A 286 -2.53 10.27 -9.16
CA SER A 286 -2.94 9.50 -10.33
C SER A 286 -1.71 8.99 -11.04
N LYS A 287 -1.64 7.66 -11.23
CA LYS A 287 -0.59 7.04 -12.03
C LYS A 287 -0.69 7.49 -13.49
N GLU A 288 -1.92 7.70 -13.98
CA GLU A 288 -2.20 8.08 -15.37
C GLU A 288 -1.63 9.44 -15.74
N ILE A 289 -1.65 10.42 -14.83
CA ILE A 289 -1.01 11.74 -15.10
C ILE A 289 0.48 11.56 -15.38
N GLY A 290 1.19 10.77 -14.57
CA GLY A 290 2.63 10.57 -14.74
C GLY A 290 2.97 9.98 -16.10
N LEU A 291 2.28 8.88 -16.46
CA LEU A 291 2.44 8.19 -17.74
C LEU A 291 2.10 9.10 -18.93
N THR A 292 1.01 9.85 -18.83
CA THR A 292 0.55 10.75 -19.89
C THR A 292 1.51 11.92 -20.10
N MET A 293 2.04 12.50 -19.02
CA MET A 293 3.03 13.58 -19.12
C MET A 293 4.35 13.09 -19.73
N THR A 294 4.79 11.88 -19.38
CA THR A 294 5.97 11.28 -20.04
C THR A 294 5.70 10.98 -21.51
N LEU A 295 4.51 10.50 -21.86
CA LEU A 295 4.12 10.25 -23.25
C LEU A 295 4.05 11.56 -24.05
N LEU A 296 3.51 12.63 -23.45
CA LEU A 296 3.49 13.96 -24.04
C LEU A 296 4.91 14.50 -24.26
N ALA A 297 5.79 14.35 -23.27
CA ALA A 297 7.21 14.72 -23.40
C ALA A 297 7.87 13.96 -24.55
N SER A 298 7.69 12.63 -24.61
CA SER A 298 8.22 11.80 -25.70
C SER A 298 7.68 12.25 -27.06
N THR A 299 6.38 12.54 -27.15
CA THR A 299 5.74 12.99 -28.40
C THR A 299 6.33 14.32 -28.88
N LEU A 300 6.48 15.31 -27.98
CA LEU A 300 7.08 16.60 -28.29
C LEU A 300 8.56 16.47 -28.68
N VAL A 301 9.31 15.65 -27.94
CA VAL A 301 10.73 15.41 -28.21
C VAL A 301 10.93 14.73 -29.57
N ILE A 302 10.12 13.73 -29.91
CA ILE A 302 10.18 13.08 -31.24
C ILE A 302 9.79 14.09 -32.34
N ALA A 303 8.75 14.89 -32.12
CA ALA A 303 8.30 15.88 -33.09
C ALA A 303 9.35 16.97 -33.38
N VAL A 304 10.08 17.43 -32.36
CA VAL A 304 11.07 18.52 -32.48
C VAL A 304 12.48 17.99 -32.79
N LEU A 305 12.93 16.96 -32.09
CA LEU A 305 14.31 16.43 -32.17
C LEU A 305 14.45 15.19 -33.07
N GLY A 306 13.36 14.60 -33.58
CA GLY A 306 13.43 13.39 -34.40
C GLY A 306 14.32 13.55 -35.64
N GLY A 307 14.28 14.71 -36.28
CA GLY A 307 15.17 15.03 -37.42
C GLY A 307 16.65 15.08 -37.02
N TYR A 308 16.96 15.73 -35.89
CA TYR A 308 18.32 15.81 -35.34
C TYR A 308 18.90 14.43 -35.04
N VAL A 309 18.09 13.52 -34.48
CA VAL A 309 18.48 12.13 -34.19
C VAL A 309 18.81 11.38 -35.48
N GLY A 310 17.92 11.45 -36.48
CA GLY A 310 18.14 10.80 -37.77
C GLY A 310 19.44 11.28 -38.45
N THR A 311 19.69 12.59 -38.45
CA THR A 311 20.92 13.15 -39.03
C THR A 311 22.17 12.77 -38.23
N SER A 312 22.08 12.70 -36.90
CA SER A 312 23.23 12.37 -36.04
C SER A 312 23.59 10.89 -36.09
N LEU A 313 22.60 10.01 -36.21
CA LEU A 313 22.82 8.58 -36.46
C LEU A 313 23.42 8.36 -37.85
N GLY A 314 22.89 9.04 -38.88
CA GLY A 314 23.43 8.97 -40.23
C GLY A 314 24.88 9.44 -40.30
N SER A 315 25.22 10.59 -39.68
CA SER A 315 26.59 11.09 -39.66
C SER A 315 27.54 10.19 -38.88
N THR A 316 27.05 9.53 -37.83
CA THR A 316 27.81 8.53 -37.08
C THR A 316 28.09 7.30 -37.93
N MET A 317 27.09 6.78 -38.63
CA MET A 317 27.26 5.65 -39.54
C MET A 317 28.29 5.96 -40.64
N VAL A 318 28.20 7.15 -41.25
CA VAL A 318 29.17 7.62 -42.26
C VAL A 318 30.58 7.71 -41.67
N ALA A 319 30.74 8.28 -40.47
CA ALA A 319 32.04 8.39 -39.82
C ALA A 319 32.67 7.00 -39.56
N PHE A 320 31.90 6.04 -39.05
CA PHE A 320 32.40 4.68 -38.79
C PHE A 320 32.76 3.91 -40.06
N LEU A 321 31.96 4.05 -41.12
CA LEU A 321 32.20 3.36 -42.38
C LEU A 321 33.36 3.96 -43.18
N ASN A 322 33.59 5.28 -43.09
CA ASN A 322 34.68 5.94 -43.84
C ASN A 322 35.99 6.00 -43.05
N ASP A 323 35.94 6.43 -41.79
CA ASP A 323 37.15 6.84 -41.06
C ASP A 323 37.72 5.71 -40.18
N TYR A 324 36.86 4.82 -39.67
CA TYR A 324 37.26 3.83 -38.65
C TYR A 324 37.36 2.40 -39.17
N ILE A 325 36.79 2.08 -40.34
CA ILE A 325 36.75 0.71 -40.88
C ILE A 325 38.14 0.13 -41.16
N ASN A 326 39.11 0.98 -41.51
CA ASN A 326 40.49 0.60 -41.86
C ASN A 326 41.50 0.90 -40.73
N THR A 327 41.03 1.24 -39.53
CA THR A 327 41.93 1.55 -38.41
C THR A 327 42.55 0.27 -37.85
N SER A 328 43.88 0.23 -37.69
CA SER A 328 44.57 -0.89 -37.05
C SER A 328 44.15 -1.03 -35.58
N LEU A 329 43.78 -2.23 -35.16
CA LEU A 329 43.31 -2.48 -33.79
C LEU A 329 44.50 -2.67 -32.84
N ASP A 330 44.87 -1.60 -32.14
CA ASP A 330 45.76 -1.63 -30.97
C ASP A 330 45.03 -1.10 -29.71
N TYR A 331 45.64 -1.27 -28.54
CA TYR A 331 45.03 -0.88 -27.26
C TYR A 331 44.66 0.62 -27.21
N SER A 332 45.45 1.48 -27.86
CA SER A 332 45.22 2.93 -27.92
C SER A 332 44.02 3.27 -28.82
N SER A 333 43.96 2.67 -30.01
CA SER A 333 42.91 2.88 -31.00
C SER A 333 41.57 2.34 -30.52
N VAL A 334 41.56 1.20 -29.83
CA VAL A 334 40.33 0.65 -29.22
C VAL A 334 39.78 1.59 -28.16
N ASN A 335 40.62 2.10 -27.24
CA ASN A 335 40.18 3.07 -26.22
C ASN A 335 39.61 4.35 -26.84
N LYS A 336 40.25 4.85 -27.91
CA LYS A 336 39.79 6.04 -28.65
C LYS A 336 38.44 5.80 -29.32
N ILE A 337 38.27 4.66 -29.99
CA ILE A 337 37.00 4.26 -30.61
C ILE A 337 35.91 4.12 -29.55
N LEU A 338 36.20 3.51 -28.39
CA LEU A 338 35.28 3.40 -27.27
C LEU A 338 34.79 4.75 -26.79
N PHE A 339 35.72 5.68 -26.53
CA PHE A 339 35.37 7.03 -26.09
C PHE A 339 34.50 7.76 -27.12
N ILE A 340 34.86 7.71 -28.40
CA ILE A 340 34.10 8.36 -29.49
C ILE A 340 32.70 7.75 -29.61
N THR A 341 32.59 6.43 -29.46
CA THR A 341 31.31 5.73 -29.48
C THR A 341 30.42 6.18 -28.33
N ILE A 342 30.94 6.16 -27.10
CA ILE A 342 30.21 6.62 -25.90
C ILE A 342 29.78 8.08 -26.05
N TRP A 343 30.68 8.94 -26.54
CA TRP A 343 30.42 10.36 -26.74
C TRP A 343 29.32 10.61 -27.78
N ARG A 344 29.37 9.92 -28.93
CA ARG A 344 28.34 10.02 -29.97
C ARG A 344 26.99 9.48 -29.50
N ILE A 345 26.98 8.39 -28.74
CA ILE A 345 25.76 7.89 -28.09
C ILE A 345 25.21 8.94 -27.12
N ALA A 346 26.05 9.52 -26.26
CA ALA A 346 25.64 10.52 -25.29
C ALA A 346 25.01 11.77 -25.95
N ILE A 347 25.61 12.27 -27.03
CA ILE A 347 25.11 13.43 -27.79
C ILE A 347 23.73 13.16 -28.41
N VAL A 348 23.46 11.94 -28.86
CA VAL A 348 22.15 11.58 -29.43
C VAL A 348 21.13 11.30 -28.32
N PHE A 349 21.55 10.62 -27.26
CA PHE A 349 20.67 10.11 -26.21
C PHE A 349 20.28 11.19 -25.18
N LEU A 350 21.23 11.96 -24.66
CA LEU A 350 20.98 12.91 -23.57
C LEU A 350 19.94 13.98 -23.92
N PRO A 351 19.94 14.59 -25.13
CA PRO A 351 18.91 15.57 -25.50
C PRO A 351 17.49 15.01 -25.56
N ILE A 352 17.34 13.69 -25.70
CA ILE A 352 16.05 13.01 -25.67
C ILE A 352 15.68 12.61 -24.24
N ALA A 353 16.62 11.98 -23.53
CA ALA A 353 16.38 11.40 -22.22
C ALA A 353 16.13 12.48 -21.15
N VAL A 354 16.93 13.55 -21.15
CA VAL A 354 16.86 14.59 -20.11
C VAL A 354 15.50 15.30 -20.07
N PRO A 355 14.91 15.77 -21.19
CA PRO A 355 13.59 16.39 -21.17
C PRO A 355 12.48 15.43 -20.73
N ILE A 356 12.51 14.17 -21.16
CA ILE A 356 11.51 13.16 -20.78
C ILE A 356 11.59 12.88 -19.27
N LEU A 357 12.80 12.69 -18.74
CA LEU A 357 13.04 12.51 -17.31
C LEU A 357 12.60 13.73 -16.51
N ALA A 358 12.98 14.94 -16.96
CA ALA A 358 12.61 16.19 -16.30
C ALA A 358 11.09 16.36 -16.22
N ILE A 359 10.36 16.13 -17.32
CA ILE A 359 8.90 16.23 -17.33
C ILE A 359 8.26 15.15 -16.45
N GLY A 360 8.79 13.92 -16.45
CA GLY A 360 8.30 12.85 -15.58
C GLY A 360 8.47 13.17 -14.08
N VAL A 361 9.61 13.74 -13.70
CA VAL A 361 9.87 14.20 -12.33
C VAL A 361 8.97 15.38 -11.97
N LEU A 362 8.87 16.39 -12.85
CA LEU A 362 8.02 17.56 -12.65
C LEU A 362 6.54 17.17 -12.49
N ALA A 363 6.03 16.24 -13.31
CA ALA A 363 4.66 15.74 -13.21
C ALA A 363 4.39 15.11 -11.83
N ASN A 364 5.34 14.35 -11.30
CA ASN A 364 5.23 13.79 -9.94
C ASN A 364 5.31 14.89 -8.87
N MET A 365 6.24 15.83 -8.99
CA MET A 365 6.37 16.95 -8.03
C MET A 365 5.13 17.84 -7.98
N ILE A 366 4.52 18.13 -9.13
CA ILE A 366 3.28 18.92 -9.24
C ILE A 366 2.12 18.18 -8.53
N GLN A 367 2.00 16.87 -8.75
CA GLN A 367 0.98 16.06 -8.06
C GLN A 367 1.19 16.02 -6.54
N THR A 368 2.43 15.89 -6.09
CA THR A 368 2.75 15.83 -4.66
C THR A 368 2.80 17.19 -3.98
N ARG A 369 2.72 18.29 -4.76
CA ARG A 369 2.96 19.67 -4.30
C ARG A 369 4.30 19.82 -3.56
N GLY A 370 5.33 19.11 -4.03
CA GLY A 370 6.67 19.15 -3.43
C GLY A 370 6.80 18.43 -2.09
N LEU A 371 5.89 17.52 -1.75
CA LEU A 371 5.97 16.76 -0.50
C LEU A 371 7.11 15.72 -0.56
N ILE A 372 8.13 15.92 0.27
CA ILE A 372 9.23 14.97 0.48
C ILE A 372 9.03 14.36 1.88
N THR A 373 8.79 13.05 1.95
CA THR A 373 8.65 12.33 3.22
C THR A 373 9.53 11.09 3.25
N PHE A 374 10.19 10.88 4.38
CA PHE A 374 10.98 9.67 4.66
C PHE A 374 10.20 8.65 5.50
N GLU A 375 8.96 8.95 5.91
CA GLU A 375 8.17 8.01 6.72
C GLU A 375 7.82 6.72 5.98
N THR A 376 7.67 6.79 4.66
CA THR A 376 7.39 5.62 3.80
C THR A 376 8.56 4.66 3.68
N LEU A 377 9.77 5.05 4.08
CA LEU A 377 10.97 4.20 4.11
C LEU A 377 11.05 3.34 5.39
N LYS A 378 10.23 3.61 6.41
CA LYS A 378 10.19 2.77 7.61
C LYS A 378 9.62 1.39 7.26
N PRO A 379 10.31 0.28 7.57
CA PRO A 379 9.79 -1.06 7.34
C PRO A 379 8.54 -1.27 8.20
N ASP A 380 7.43 -1.54 7.54
CA ASP A 380 6.13 -1.78 8.18
C ASP A 380 5.77 -3.26 8.02
N PHE A 381 6.06 -4.04 9.06
CA PHE A 381 5.78 -5.49 9.07
C PHE A 381 4.29 -5.81 8.93
N SER A 382 3.38 -4.86 9.19
CA SER A 382 1.95 -5.06 8.95
C SER A 382 1.61 -5.17 7.47
N LYS A 383 2.45 -4.62 6.58
CA LYS A 383 2.34 -4.75 5.12
C LYS A 383 2.88 -6.09 4.60
N LEU A 384 3.70 -6.79 5.39
CA LEU A 384 4.15 -8.16 5.07
C LEU A 384 3.07 -9.20 5.38
N ASN A 385 1.97 -8.81 6.03
CA ASN A 385 0.86 -9.72 6.27
C ASN A 385 0.19 -10.08 4.92
N PRO A 386 0.31 -11.34 4.46
CA PRO A 386 -0.23 -11.77 3.18
C PRO A 386 -1.76 -11.65 3.12
N ILE A 387 -2.44 -11.71 4.28
CA ILE A 387 -3.89 -11.54 4.40
C ILE A 387 -4.32 -10.14 3.96
N ASN A 388 -3.63 -9.12 4.45
CA ASN A 388 -3.93 -7.72 4.10
C ASN A 388 -3.59 -7.42 2.64
N GLY A 389 -2.51 -8.02 2.12
CA GLY A 389 -2.12 -7.91 0.72
C GLY A 389 -3.18 -8.47 -0.23
N PHE A 390 -3.65 -9.70 0.03
CA PHE A 390 -4.67 -10.35 -0.78
C PHE A 390 -6.03 -9.64 -0.65
N LYS A 391 -6.39 -9.18 0.56
CA LYS A 391 -7.64 -8.43 0.77
C LYS A 391 -7.66 -7.13 0.00
N ARG A 392 -6.50 -6.48 -0.15
CA ARG A 392 -6.35 -5.33 -1.04
C ARG A 392 -6.54 -5.72 -2.50
N MET A 393 -5.94 -6.83 -2.96
CA MET A 393 -6.04 -7.31 -4.35
C MET A 393 -7.48 -7.68 -4.77
N PHE A 394 -8.28 -8.24 -3.87
CA PHE A 394 -9.69 -8.61 -4.10
C PHE A 394 -10.68 -7.59 -3.54
N SER A 395 -10.26 -6.33 -3.41
CA SER A 395 -11.16 -5.25 -2.98
C SER A 395 -12.02 -4.74 -4.14
N ALA A 396 -13.19 -4.18 -3.82
CA ALA A 396 -14.02 -3.49 -4.83
C ALA A 396 -13.24 -2.39 -5.58
N ARG A 397 -12.27 -1.76 -4.90
CA ARG A 397 -11.34 -0.81 -5.51
C ARG A 397 -10.48 -1.45 -6.59
N SER A 398 -9.91 -2.63 -6.33
CA SER A 398 -9.07 -3.32 -7.33
C SER A 398 -9.85 -3.82 -8.53
N VAL A 399 -11.10 -4.26 -8.35
CA VAL A 399 -11.99 -4.59 -9.48
C VAL A 399 -12.29 -3.34 -10.31
N MET A 400 -12.58 -2.20 -9.66
CA MET A 400 -12.80 -0.93 -10.35
C MET A 400 -11.55 -0.45 -11.11
N GLU A 401 -10.37 -0.57 -10.50
CA GLU A 401 -9.09 -0.26 -11.15
C GLU A 401 -8.87 -1.16 -12.38
N LEU A 402 -9.13 -2.47 -12.28
CA LEU A 402 -9.01 -3.41 -13.41
C LEU A 402 -9.97 -3.07 -14.56
N LEU A 403 -11.23 -2.76 -14.26
CA LEU A 403 -12.22 -2.35 -15.27
C LEU A 403 -11.77 -1.08 -16.00
N LYS A 404 -11.28 -0.09 -15.25
CA LYS A 404 -10.76 1.16 -15.80
C LYS A 404 -9.55 0.90 -16.70
N ASP A 405 -8.56 0.14 -16.24
CA ASP A 405 -7.34 -0.14 -16.99
C ASP A 405 -7.66 -0.92 -18.28
N THR A 406 -8.59 -1.88 -18.20
CA THR A 406 -9.08 -2.62 -19.37
C THR A 406 -9.78 -1.70 -20.38
N ALA A 407 -10.59 -0.74 -19.92
CA ALA A 407 -11.23 0.24 -20.78
C ALA A 407 -10.20 1.16 -21.46
N ILE A 408 -9.18 1.63 -20.73
CA ILE A 408 -8.09 2.45 -21.29
C ILE A 408 -7.36 1.69 -22.39
N VAL A 409 -6.95 0.44 -22.14
CA VAL A 409 -6.27 -0.42 -23.14
C VAL A 409 -7.15 -0.61 -24.37
N SER A 410 -8.45 -0.84 -24.19
CA SER A 410 -9.39 -1.01 -25.30
C SER A 410 -9.53 0.26 -26.14
N ILE A 411 -9.61 1.44 -25.50
CA ILE A 411 -9.67 2.73 -26.17
C ILE A 411 -8.38 2.99 -26.96
N VAL A 412 -7.22 2.82 -26.34
CA VAL A 412 -5.91 3.01 -26.99
C VAL A 412 -5.74 2.04 -28.15
N GLY A 413 -6.12 0.77 -27.96
CA GLY A 413 -6.09 -0.26 -29.01
C GLY A 413 -6.99 0.10 -30.20
N TYR A 414 -8.21 0.57 -29.96
CA TYR A 414 -9.11 1.03 -31.01
C TYR A 414 -8.55 2.23 -31.78
N VAL A 415 -7.95 3.20 -31.09
CA VAL A 415 -7.34 4.39 -31.71
C VAL A 415 -6.15 4.01 -32.58
N GLY A 416 -5.30 3.10 -32.09
CA GLY A 416 -4.18 2.56 -32.86
C GLY A 416 -4.64 1.81 -34.10
N TYR A 417 -5.62 0.91 -33.95
CA TYR A 417 -6.23 0.20 -35.07
C TYR A 417 -6.81 1.15 -36.11
N LYS A 418 -7.60 2.14 -35.67
CA LYS A 418 -8.19 3.14 -36.57
C LYS A 418 -7.11 3.95 -37.29
N PHE A 419 -6.05 4.38 -36.59
CA PHE A 419 -4.95 5.12 -37.21
C PHE A 419 -4.24 4.31 -38.30
N ILE A 420 -3.95 3.04 -38.04
CA ILE A 420 -3.33 2.15 -39.04
C ILE A 420 -4.26 1.96 -40.23
N LYS A 421 -5.56 1.72 -39.98
CA LYS A 421 -6.56 1.57 -41.04
C LYS A 421 -6.66 2.83 -41.91
N ASP A 422 -6.69 4.01 -41.30
CA ASP A 422 -6.74 5.30 -42.01
C ASP A 422 -5.49 5.52 -42.89
N ASN A 423 -4.33 5.03 -42.46
CA ASN A 423 -3.04 5.22 -43.14
C ASN A 423 -2.58 4.00 -43.95
N TYR A 424 -3.42 2.97 -44.09
CA TYR A 424 -3.03 1.68 -44.67
C TYR A 424 -2.41 1.82 -46.08
N MET A 425 -3.06 2.58 -46.97
CA MET A 425 -2.57 2.81 -48.33
C MET A 425 -1.26 3.62 -48.34
N TYR A 426 -1.11 4.58 -47.42
CA TYR A 426 0.12 5.36 -47.31
C TYR A 426 1.30 4.48 -46.86
N ILE A 427 1.06 3.57 -45.91
CA ILE A 427 2.06 2.61 -45.43
C ILE A 427 2.51 1.66 -46.54
N LEU A 428 1.57 1.13 -47.34
CA LEU A 428 1.89 0.25 -48.48
C LEU A 428 2.78 0.95 -49.53
N ASN A 429 2.55 2.24 -49.77
CA ASN A 429 3.28 3.01 -50.76
C ASN A 429 4.68 3.49 -50.27
N LEU A 430 5.03 3.28 -48.99
CA LEU A 430 6.36 3.64 -48.47
C LEU A 430 7.49 2.95 -49.22
N GLY A 431 7.28 1.72 -49.71
CA GLY A 431 8.30 0.96 -50.44
C GLY A 431 8.66 1.55 -51.81
N GLN A 432 7.88 2.52 -52.31
CA GLN A 432 8.11 3.19 -53.59
C GLN A 432 8.86 4.54 -53.42
N LEU A 433 9.08 4.99 -52.19
CA LEU A 433 9.74 6.26 -51.87
C LEU A 433 11.27 6.11 -51.81
N ASP A 434 11.97 7.22 -52.00
CA ASP A 434 13.42 7.29 -51.79
C ASP A 434 13.78 7.18 -50.30
N SER A 435 15.01 6.77 -50.01
CA SER A 435 15.48 6.51 -48.63
C SER A 435 15.30 7.69 -47.67
N ARG A 436 15.38 8.94 -48.15
CA ARG A 436 15.18 10.13 -47.31
C ARG A 436 13.70 10.42 -47.10
N ALA A 437 12.84 10.27 -48.11
CA ALA A 437 11.40 10.42 -47.93
C ALA A 437 10.79 9.31 -47.05
N VAL A 438 11.32 8.08 -47.12
CA VAL A 438 10.91 6.99 -46.21
C VAL A 438 11.12 7.39 -44.75
N ALA A 439 12.29 7.93 -44.40
CA ALA A 439 12.57 8.36 -43.03
C ALA A 439 11.61 9.47 -42.55
N LYS A 440 11.31 10.44 -43.42
CA LYS A 440 10.35 11.52 -43.10
C LYS A 440 8.92 11.01 -42.95
N ALA A 441 8.51 10.07 -43.79
CA ALA A 441 7.18 9.46 -43.77
C ALA A 441 6.97 8.57 -42.54
N ILE A 442 7.98 7.79 -42.15
CA ILE A 442 7.94 7.03 -40.89
C ILE A 442 7.87 7.99 -39.69
N GLY A 443 8.65 9.07 -39.71
CA GLY A 443 8.62 10.10 -38.68
C GLY A 443 7.24 10.76 -38.53
N SER A 444 6.57 11.11 -39.64
CA SER A 444 5.24 11.72 -39.60
C SER A 444 4.17 10.76 -39.11
N LEU A 445 4.22 9.48 -39.50
CA LEU A 445 3.34 8.45 -38.98
C LEU A 445 3.53 8.23 -37.48
N ALA A 446 4.78 8.16 -37.03
CA ALA A 446 5.13 8.02 -35.62
C ALA A 446 4.61 9.20 -34.80
N VAL A 447 4.89 10.44 -35.20
CA VAL A 447 4.36 11.62 -34.51
C VAL A 447 2.83 11.64 -34.54
N GLY A 448 2.21 11.27 -35.66
CA GLY A 448 0.76 11.25 -35.81
C GLY A 448 0.05 10.29 -34.85
N ILE A 449 0.54 9.05 -34.72
CA ILE A 449 -0.06 8.08 -33.79
C ILE A 449 0.17 8.47 -32.33
N PHE A 450 1.40 8.89 -31.99
CA PHE A 450 1.74 9.34 -30.63
C PHE A 450 0.91 10.55 -30.21
N PHE A 451 0.69 11.51 -31.12
CA PHE A 451 -0.13 12.68 -30.84
C PHE A 451 -1.60 12.30 -30.57
N ARG A 452 -2.21 11.44 -31.39
CA ARG A 452 -3.60 10.97 -31.18
C ARG A 452 -3.76 10.23 -29.85
N ILE A 453 -2.82 9.34 -29.52
CA ILE A 453 -2.84 8.60 -28.25
C ILE A 453 -2.65 9.57 -27.07
N THR A 454 -1.69 10.50 -27.16
CA THR A 454 -1.43 11.50 -26.11
C THR A 454 -2.67 12.34 -25.81
N LEU A 455 -3.40 12.79 -26.83
CA LEU A 455 -4.60 13.60 -26.65
C LEU A 455 -5.68 12.84 -25.85
N ILE A 456 -5.91 11.58 -26.18
CA ILE A 456 -6.89 10.74 -25.48
C ILE A 456 -6.43 10.42 -24.06
N MET A 457 -5.14 10.10 -23.88
CA MET A 457 -4.56 9.86 -22.57
C MET A 457 -4.63 11.10 -21.67
N LEU A 458 -4.51 12.32 -22.21
CA LEU A 458 -4.71 13.56 -21.46
C LEU A 458 -6.13 13.66 -20.89
N ILE A 459 -7.14 13.36 -21.71
CA ILE A 459 -8.54 13.37 -21.25
C ILE A 459 -8.74 12.31 -20.15
N ILE A 460 -8.25 11.10 -20.37
CA ILE A 460 -8.34 10.00 -19.40
C ILE A 460 -7.62 10.34 -18.09
N ALA A 461 -6.42 10.90 -18.16
CA ALA A 461 -5.63 11.26 -16.99
C ALA A 461 -6.30 12.36 -16.14
N ILE A 462 -6.96 13.32 -16.79
CA ILE A 462 -7.73 14.35 -16.09
C ILE A 462 -8.91 13.70 -15.35
N LEU A 463 -9.67 12.83 -16.01
CA LEU A 463 -10.78 12.10 -15.40
C LEU A 463 -10.31 11.21 -14.24
N ASP A 464 -9.21 10.47 -14.42
CA ASP A 464 -8.63 9.63 -13.36
C ASP A 464 -8.17 10.48 -12.18
N TYR A 465 -7.54 11.63 -12.41
CA TYR A 465 -7.15 12.53 -11.32
C TYR A 465 -8.34 13.06 -10.54
N MET A 466 -9.42 13.46 -11.21
CA MET A 466 -10.66 13.89 -10.56
C MET A 466 -11.25 12.77 -9.70
N PHE A 467 -11.29 11.54 -10.23
CA PHE A 467 -11.76 10.36 -9.50
C PHE A 467 -10.87 10.04 -8.30
N GLN A 468 -9.55 10.00 -8.46
CA GLN A 468 -8.60 9.72 -7.37
C GLN A 468 -8.66 10.81 -6.29
N ARG A 469 -8.87 12.07 -6.66
CA ARG A 469 -9.05 13.17 -5.70
C ARG A 469 -10.35 13.03 -4.92
N TYR A 470 -11.44 12.66 -5.59
CA TYR A 470 -12.71 12.36 -4.93
C TYR A 470 -12.56 11.17 -3.96
N GLN A 471 -11.98 10.06 -4.43
CA GLN A 471 -11.77 8.86 -3.61
C GLN A 471 -10.86 9.13 -2.41
N TYR A 472 -9.76 9.87 -2.59
CA TYR A 472 -8.88 10.26 -1.48
C TYR A 472 -9.60 11.09 -0.42
N ASN A 473 -10.43 12.05 -0.85
CA ASN A 473 -11.22 12.84 0.09
C ASN A 473 -12.28 11.99 0.81
N LYS A 474 -12.86 11.00 0.11
CA LYS A 474 -13.80 10.03 0.69
C LYS A 474 -13.10 9.14 1.72
N ASP A 475 -11.92 8.60 1.40
CA ASP A 475 -11.12 7.74 2.27
C ASP A 475 -10.70 8.47 3.57
N LEU A 476 -10.50 9.79 3.48
CA LEU A 476 -10.15 10.63 4.63
C LEU A 476 -11.32 10.98 5.56
N ARG A 477 -12.57 10.74 5.15
CA ARG A 477 -13.75 11.03 5.99
C ARG A 477 -13.62 10.39 7.38
N MET A 478 -14.30 10.99 8.35
CA MET A 478 -14.22 10.60 9.74
C MET A 478 -15.57 10.16 10.25
N SER A 479 -15.56 9.27 11.25
CA SER A 479 -16.74 9.03 12.07
C SER A 479 -16.87 10.15 13.11
N LYS A 480 -18.09 10.39 13.61
CA LYS A 480 -18.32 11.35 14.70
C LYS A 480 -17.47 11.05 15.94
N GLN A 481 -17.15 9.77 16.18
CA GLN A 481 -16.33 9.34 17.29
C GLN A 481 -14.85 9.69 17.08
N GLU A 482 -14.31 9.47 15.87
CA GLU A 482 -12.94 9.87 15.51
C GLU A 482 -12.73 11.38 15.72
N ILE A 483 -13.70 12.22 15.31
CA ILE A 483 -13.65 13.68 15.53
C ILE A 483 -13.53 14.00 17.02
N LYS A 484 -14.39 13.40 17.84
CA LYS A 484 -14.44 13.64 19.28
C LYS A 484 -13.14 13.21 19.97
N GLU A 485 -12.52 12.12 19.52
CA GLU A 485 -11.22 11.67 20.02
C GLU A 485 -10.08 12.60 19.60
N GLU A 486 -10.09 13.10 18.36
CA GLU A 486 -9.09 14.06 17.87
C GLU A 486 -9.15 15.38 18.66
N PHE A 487 -10.36 15.90 18.94
CA PHE A 487 -10.54 17.05 19.82
C PHE A 487 -10.01 16.82 21.23
N LYS A 488 -10.22 15.62 21.81
CA LYS A 488 -9.67 15.25 23.12
C LYS A 488 -8.15 15.18 23.13
N GLN A 489 -7.52 14.74 22.03
CA GLN A 489 -6.06 14.68 21.92
C GLN A 489 -5.42 16.07 21.78
N ASP A 490 -6.05 16.98 21.04
CA ASP A 490 -5.52 18.34 20.84
C ASP A 490 -5.73 19.24 22.06
N GLU A 491 -6.92 19.24 22.67
CA GLU A 491 -7.23 20.13 23.79
C GLU A 491 -6.96 19.50 25.17
N GLY A 492 -6.71 18.19 25.20
CA GLY A 492 -6.67 17.38 26.41
C GLY A 492 -8.06 17.08 26.95
N ASP A 493 -8.19 16.07 27.82
CA ASP A 493 -9.48 15.78 28.47
C ASP A 493 -9.92 16.99 29.32
N PRO A 494 -11.10 17.59 29.06
CA PRO A 494 -11.63 18.71 29.84
C PRO A 494 -11.65 18.42 31.34
N GLN A 495 -11.92 17.18 31.75
CA GLN A 495 -11.92 16.76 33.15
C GLN A 495 -10.53 16.79 33.77
N ILE A 496 -9.49 16.42 33.01
CA ILE A 496 -8.09 16.46 33.47
C ILE A 496 -7.61 17.91 33.60
N LYS A 497 -7.97 18.79 32.65
CA LYS A 497 -7.65 20.22 32.72
C LYS A 497 -8.26 20.87 33.96
N SER A 498 -9.52 20.52 34.28
CA SER A 498 -10.21 20.98 35.48
C SER A 498 -9.58 20.45 36.78
N LYS A 499 -9.33 19.12 36.86
CA LYS A 499 -8.66 18.50 38.03
C LYS A 499 -7.27 19.07 38.31
N ARG A 500 -6.49 19.36 37.26
CA ARG A 500 -5.16 19.97 37.41
C ARG A 500 -5.24 21.37 38.01
N ARG A 501 -6.19 22.20 37.56
CA ARG A 501 -6.44 23.53 38.15
C ARG A 501 -6.90 23.43 39.60
N GLN A 502 -7.75 22.47 39.93
CA GLN A 502 -8.19 22.24 41.31
C GLN A 502 -7.02 21.87 42.23
N LYS A 503 -6.18 20.91 41.81
CA LYS A 503 -5.00 20.47 42.59
C LYS A 503 -3.94 21.56 42.75
N GLN A 504 -3.75 22.42 41.73
CA GLN A 504 -2.86 23.58 41.82
C GLN A 504 -3.34 24.58 42.90
N ARG A 505 -4.64 24.85 42.98
CA ARG A 505 -5.22 25.70 44.03
C ARG A 505 -5.05 25.10 45.43
N GLU A 506 -5.26 23.79 45.58
CA GLU A 506 -5.07 23.08 46.85
C GLU A 506 -3.62 23.16 47.35
N LEU A 507 -2.64 22.97 46.46
CA LEU A 507 -1.22 23.06 46.78
C LEU A 507 -0.80 24.47 47.20
N ALA A 508 -1.28 25.50 46.50
CA ALA A 508 -1.02 26.89 46.87
C ALA A 508 -1.59 27.22 48.25
N MET A 509 -2.81 26.76 48.55
CA MET A 509 -3.43 26.94 49.86
C MET A 509 -2.66 26.21 50.97
N ARG A 510 -2.16 24.99 50.73
CA ARG A 510 -1.32 24.27 51.70
C ARG A 510 -0.02 25.00 52.02
N ARG A 511 0.66 25.56 51.01
CA ARG A 511 1.89 26.35 51.21
C ARG A 511 1.63 27.59 52.06
N MET A 512 0.58 28.35 51.73
CA MET A 512 0.18 29.52 52.51
C MET A 512 -0.09 29.17 53.99
N MET A 513 -0.76 28.05 54.25
CA MET A 513 -1.05 27.61 55.62
C MET A 513 0.20 27.17 56.40
N GLN A 514 1.26 26.72 55.72
CA GLN A 514 2.54 26.33 56.36
C GLN A 514 3.37 27.53 56.82
N GLU A 515 3.10 28.73 56.30
CA GLU A 515 3.79 29.95 56.73
C GLU A 515 3.10 30.64 57.92
N VAL A 516 1.84 30.31 58.21
CA VAL A 516 1.09 30.85 59.35
C VAL A 516 1.79 30.61 60.69
N PRO A 517 2.34 29.41 61.01
CA PRO A 517 3.09 29.18 62.26
C PRO A 517 4.34 30.05 62.42
N LYS A 518 4.91 30.55 61.32
CA LYS A 518 6.10 31.41 61.34
C LYS A 518 5.75 32.90 61.40
N ALA A 519 4.46 33.24 61.42
CA ALA A 519 4.02 34.62 61.50
C ALA A 519 4.27 35.19 62.91
N THR A 520 4.56 36.49 62.96
CA THR A 520 4.76 37.23 64.21
C THR A 520 3.41 37.60 64.83
N VAL A 521 2.40 37.88 64.00
CA VAL A 521 1.04 38.21 64.45
C VAL A 521 0.00 37.85 63.39
N VAL A 522 -1.20 37.46 63.82
CA VAL A 522 -2.37 37.36 62.96
C VAL A 522 -3.37 38.47 63.30
N VAL A 523 -3.65 39.35 62.33
CA VAL A 523 -4.64 40.42 62.45
C VAL A 523 -5.97 39.95 61.88
N THR A 524 -7.04 40.08 62.65
CA THR A 524 -8.33 39.51 62.28
C THR A 524 -9.46 40.54 62.27
N ASN A 525 -10.43 40.27 61.39
CA ASN A 525 -11.79 40.78 61.48
C ASN A 525 -12.68 39.58 61.84
N PRO A 526 -13.30 39.55 63.04
CA PRO A 526 -13.68 38.33 63.77
C PRO A 526 -14.26 37.19 62.96
N THR A 527 -15.15 37.46 62.02
CA THR A 527 -15.90 36.45 61.27
C THR A 527 -15.52 36.34 59.80
N HIS A 528 -14.76 37.30 59.24
CA HIS A 528 -14.65 37.43 57.79
C HIS A 528 -13.23 37.49 57.23
N VAL A 529 -12.24 37.99 57.97
CA VAL A 529 -10.89 38.22 57.43
C VAL A 529 -9.83 37.80 58.44
N ALA A 530 -8.78 37.11 57.98
CA ALA A 530 -7.56 36.92 58.74
C ALA A 530 -6.35 37.17 57.83
N VAL A 531 -5.38 37.93 58.32
CA VAL A 531 -4.10 38.20 57.67
C VAL A 531 -2.98 37.91 58.65
N ALA A 532 -1.96 37.15 58.22
CA ALA A 532 -0.81 36.77 59.03
C ALA A 532 0.41 37.56 58.56
N LEU A 533 1.03 38.28 59.48
CA LEU A 533 2.20 39.12 59.21
C LEU A 533 3.43 38.52 59.86
N LYS A 534 4.53 38.49 59.10
CA LYS A 534 5.84 38.06 59.58
C LYS A 534 6.79 39.25 59.61
N TYR A 535 7.48 39.43 60.72
CA TYR A 535 8.48 40.47 60.92
C TYR A 535 9.68 39.87 61.68
N GLU A 536 10.87 40.04 61.12
CA GLU A 536 12.15 39.65 61.72
C GLU A 536 13.00 40.92 61.98
N GLU A 537 13.74 40.94 63.09
CA GLU A 537 14.61 42.08 63.44
C GLU A 537 15.67 42.31 62.35
N GLY A 538 15.74 43.54 61.84
CA GLY A 538 16.62 43.92 60.72
C GLY A 538 15.93 44.02 59.37
N GLN A 539 14.64 43.70 59.26
CA GLN A 539 13.82 43.98 58.07
C GLN A 539 13.19 45.37 58.13
N ASN A 540 13.09 46.04 56.98
CA ASN A 540 12.53 47.39 56.86
C ASN A 540 11.00 47.42 57.06
N ALA A 541 10.30 46.35 56.66
CA ALA A 541 8.85 46.24 56.74
C ALA A 541 8.39 44.80 57.00
N PRO A 542 7.25 44.59 57.69
CA PRO A 542 6.62 43.28 57.82
C PRO A 542 6.09 42.76 56.48
N VAL A 543 6.14 41.44 56.29
CA VAL A 543 5.67 40.75 55.08
C VAL A 543 4.36 40.02 55.36
N LEU A 544 3.42 40.09 54.41
CA LEU A 544 2.16 39.35 54.48
C LEU A 544 2.35 37.89 54.05
N VAL A 545 2.34 36.95 55.00
CA VAL A 545 2.62 35.53 54.72
C VAL A 545 1.38 34.67 54.50
N ALA A 546 0.21 35.11 54.97
CA ALA A 546 -1.06 34.46 54.65
C ALA A 546 -2.22 35.46 54.70
N LYS A 547 -3.21 35.29 53.82
CA LYS A 547 -4.48 36.02 53.89
C LYS A 547 -5.65 35.14 53.49
N GLY A 548 -6.80 35.32 54.13
CA GLY A 548 -7.99 34.51 53.85
C GLY A 548 -9.30 35.20 54.19
N LEU A 549 -10.37 34.76 53.51
CA LEU A 549 -11.75 35.10 53.83
C LEU A 549 -12.51 33.90 54.41
N ASP A 550 -13.49 34.18 55.25
CA ASP A 550 -14.47 33.23 55.80
C ASP A 550 -13.82 31.90 56.25
N ALA A 551 -14.06 30.79 55.54
CA ALA A 551 -13.53 29.47 55.89
C ALA A 551 -11.99 29.42 55.96
N VAL A 552 -11.31 30.15 55.06
CA VAL A 552 -9.84 30.26 55.06
C VAL A 552 -9.37 31.08 56.25
N ALA A 553 -10.09 32.16 56.59
CA ALA A 553 -9.80 32.99 57.76
C ALA A 553 -9.96 32.20 59.08
N LEU A 554 -11.00 31.37 59.18
CA LEU A 554 -11.18 30.46 60.31
C LEU A 554 -10.01 29.48 60.45
N LYS A 555 -9.53 28.92 59.34
CA LYS A 555 -8.40 27.98 59.37
C LYS A 555 -7.07 28.66 59.72
N ILE A 556 -6.83 29.88 59.26
CA ILE A 556 -5.65 30.67 59.66
C ILE A 556 -5.67 30.92 61.17
N LYS A 557 -6.83 31.27 61.74
CA LYS A 557 -6.97 31.46 63.20
C LYS A 557 -6.76 30.17 63.99
N GLU A 558 -7.27 29.04 63.50
CA GLU A 558 -7.07 27.73 64.13
C GLU A 558 -5.57 27.38 64.18
N ILE A 559 -4.87 27.48 63.04
CA ILE A 559 -3.43 27.20 62.96
C ILE A 559 -2.62 28.17 63.82
N ALA A 560 -2.97 29.46 63.83
CA ALA A 560 -2.32 30.46 64.66
C ALA A 560 -2.47 30.14 66.15
N LYS A 561 -3.67 29.71 66.58
CA LYS A 561 -3.95 29.28 67.95
C LYS A 561 -3.18 28.01 68.34
N ASP A 562 -3.10 27.05 67.43
CA ASP A 562 -2.39 25.77 67.66
C ASP A 562 -0.86 25.93 67.72
N ASN A 563 -0.32 27.04 67.21
CA ASN A 563 1.13 27.33 67.17
C ASN A 563 1.51 28.56 68.03
N ASP A 564 0.65 28.96 68.96
CA ASP A 564 0.86 30.08 69.89
C ASP A 564 1.23 31.42 69.20
N VAL A 565 0.72 31.64 67.98
CA VAL A 565 0.86 32.91 67.27
C VAL A 565 -0.19 33.90 67.79
N PRO A 566 0.19 35.09 68.29
CA PRO A 566 -0.76 36.07 68.82
C PRO A 566 -1.80 36.51 67.78
N ILE A 567 -3.07 36.50 68.18
CA ILE A 567 -4.20 36.92 67.35
C ILE A 567 -4.72 38.25 67.89
N ILE A 568 -4.62 39.31 67.07
CA ILE A 568 -5.08 40.66 67.42
C ILE A 568 -6.28 41.04 66.56
N GLU A 569 -7.35 41.51 67.19
CA GLU A 569 -8.53 42.01 66.48
C GLU A 569 -8.32 43.47 66.06
N ASN A 570 -8.24 43.73 64.75
CA ASN A 570 -8.26 45.08 64.19
C ASN A 570 -8.99 45.04 62.84
N ARG A 571 -10.30 45.31 62.87
CA ARG A 571 -11.18 45.15 61.71
C ARG A 571 -10.83 46.06 60.54
N PRO A 572 -10.53 47.37 60.73
CA PRO A 572 -10.11 48.25 59.64
C PRO A 572 -8.81 47.77 58.99
N LEU A 573 -7.80 47.44 59.79
CA LEU A 573 -6.48 47.05 59.28
C LEU A 573 -6.51 45.68 58.57
N ALA A 574 -7.19 44.68 59.14
CA ALA A 574 -7.30 43.36 58.52
C ALA A 574 -7.98 43.43 57.14
N ARG A 575 -9.04 44.23 56.99
CA ARG A 575 -9.72 44.44 55.70
C ARG A 575 -8.83 45.16 54.69
N LEU A 576 -8.09 46.17 55.16
CA LEU A 576 -7.21 46.97 54.31
C LEU A 576 -6.05 46.13 53.77
N ILE A 577 -5.35 45.40 54.65
CA ILE A 577 -4.25 44.50 54.27
C ILE A 577 -4.75 43.40 53.33
N TYR A 578 -5.91 42.80 53.60
CA TYR A 578 -6.46 41.74 52.73
C TYR A 578 -6.69 42.23 51.30
N LYS A 579 -7.17 43.47 51.15
CA LYS A 579 -7.55 44.05 49.87
C LYS A 579 -6.35 44.58 49.08
N GLU A 580 -5.44 45.28 49.74
CA GLU A 580 -4.39 46.08 49.06
C GLU A 580 -3.01 45.37 49.02
N VAL A 581 -2.79 44.30 49.80
CA VAL A 581 -1.47 43.62 49.89
C VAL A 581 -1.57 42.17 49.43
N GLU A 582 -0.69 41.75 48.51
CA GLU A 582 -0.57 40.34 48.08
C GLU A 582 0.32 39.52 49.03
N ILE A 583 0.19 38.20 48.98
CA ILE A 583 1.01 37.29 49.82
C ILE A 583 2.48 37.39 49.36
N ASP A 584 3.41 37.30 50.30
CA ASP A 584 4.87 37.45 50.15
C ASP A 584 5.34 38.87 49.77
N MET A 585 4.47 39.89 49.94
CA MET A 585 4.82 41.30 49.74
C MET A 585 4.95 42.03 51.09
N GLU A 586 5.85 43.02 51.12
CA GLU A 586 5.99 43.96 52.24
C GLU A 586 4.73 44.84 52.37
N ILE A 587 4.38 45.19 53.61
CA ILE A 587 3.30 46.13 53.87
C ILE A 587 3.65 47.51 53.28
N PRO A 588 2.71 48.25 52.67
CA PRO A 588 2.97 49.61 52.20
C PRO A 588 3.16 50.62 53.34
N ASP A 589 3.94 51.67 53.09
CA ASP A 589 4.28 52.72 54.07
C ASP A 589 3.06 53.33 54.77
N GLU A 590 1.94 53.47 54.06
CA GLU A 590 0.67 54.00 54.58
C GLU A 590 0.10 53.21 55.77
N MET A 591 0.48 51.93 55.90
CA MET A 591 -0.03 51.03 56.93
C MET A 591 0.99 50.77 58.05
N TYR A 592 2.22 51.29 57.94
CA TYR A 592 3.29 51.02 58.90
C TYR A 592 2.95 51.42 60.31
N GLN A 593 2.35 52.59 60.52
CA GLN A 593 2.01 53.04 61.86
C GLN A 593 1.06 52.06 62.56
N ALA A 594 -0.01 51.65 61.87
CA ALA A 594 -1.01 50.72 62.41
C ALA A 594 -0.44 49.31 62.61
N VAL A 595 0.45 48.84 61.73
CA VAL A 595 1.10 47.53 61.88
C VAL A 595 2.16 47.55 63.00
N ALA A 596 2.92 48.64 63.14
CA ALA A 596 3.93 48.80 64.19
C ALA A 596 3.30 48.86 65.58
N GLU A 597 2.14 49.50 65.74
CA GLU A 597 1.37 49.48 66.99
C GLU A 597 0.97 48.05 67.40
N ILE A 598 0.52 47.24 66.44
CA ILE A 598 0.17 45.84 66.68
C ILE A 598 1.40 45.00 67.03
N LEU A 599 2.50 45.17 66.29
CA LEU A 599 3.74 44.46 66.59
C LEU A 599 4.28 44.84 67.97
N ALA A 600 4.30 46.13 68.31
CA ALA A 600 4.72 46.62 69.63
C ALA A 600 3.85 46.05 70.76
N LEU A 601 2.54 45.90 70.53
CA LEU A 601 1.63 45.25 71.46
C LEU A 601 1.96 43.76 71.64
N VAL A 602 2.27 43.05 70.56
CA VAL A 602 2.71 41.65 70.59
C VAL A 602 4.03 41.48 71.33
N TYR A 603 5.02 42.36 71.11
CA TYR A 603 6.30 42.32 71.83
C TYR A 603 6.19 42.69 73.31
N LYS A 604 5.13 43.38 73.75
CA LYS A 604 4.80 43.61 75.16
C LYS A 604 4.07 42.42 75.82
N MET A 605 3.45 41.55 75.01
CA MET A 605 2.73 40.36 75.48
C MET A 605 3.61 39.11 75.54
N ARG A 606 4.77 39.12 74.85
CA ARG A 606 5.90 38.21 75.09
C ARG A 606 6.71 38.68 76.28
#